data_AF-D3TR76-F1
#
_entry.id   AF-D3TR76-F1
#
_cell.length_a   1.000
_cell.length_b   1.000
_cell.length_c   1.000
_cell.angle_alpha   90.00
_cell.angle_beta   90.00
_cell.angle_gamma   90.00
#
_symmetry.space_group_name_H-M   'P 1'
#
loop_
_entity.id
_entity.type
_entity.pdbx_description
1 polymer ?
#
loop_
_entity_poly.entity_id
_entity_poly.type
_entity_poly.pdbx_seq_one_letter_code
_entity_poly.pdbx_strand_id
1 'polypeptide(L)'
;MGIPLENTKDIEKPGNKIENGNGKTEDIEAVAKKSHKTSNLEAATHLFKGSVGAGLFAMGDCFKNGGLAGATLLLPVLAVICVHCEQMLIDGSILAVERTPGATFYDYPETVEKCFENGPAPLRRLSKLMRLIVEMFLCVTQFGFCSIYFVFITENLHQVLEIHGLDVSPTLTMLIALLPAMIPSLMTNLKYISPVSAFANVALIFGLIATLTIAFTSGPMPSLGERHLFTSGTQMSLFFGTALFSYEGIALILPLRNSMKEPEKFSSRFGVLNITMLIITIIFMFTGFTSYVKWGEEVQGSITLNLNVEEIFSQAIKIVAALGVFFGYPIQFFVMIKILWPPLKQHLSYAQSHPIQTQVALRFILILMTFGVALLVPNLHLFISLIGAFCSTALAFVIPVFIDFVVKAQIPKSLTLWIYFKNMAILLVAVLGIVTGTYESIVEIVRAFYV
;
A
#
# COMPACT_ATOMS: atom_id res chain seq x y z
N MET A 1 -58.14 -30.07 33.84
CA MET A 1 -57.24 -29.28 34.70
C MET A 1 -55.97 -29.05 33.88
N GLY A 2 -55.67 -27.80 33.50
CA GLY A 2 -54.37 -27.39 32.90
C GLY A 2 -54.26 -27.46 31.36
N ILE A 3 -54.09 -26.30 30.74
CA ILE A 3 -54.02 -25.99 29.29
C ILE A 3 -52.61 -26.27 28.71
N PRO A 4 -52.44 -26.68 27.44
CA PRO A 4 -51.17 -26.56 26.72
C PRO A 4 -51.09 -25.25 25.91
N LEU A 5 -49.98 -24.53 26.06
CA LEU A 5 -49.64 -23.29 25.35
C LEU A 5 -49.13 -23.58 23.93
N GLU A 6 -49.48 -22.63 23.05
CA GLU A 6 -49.42 -22.65 21.60
C GLU A 6 -48.09 -22.09 21.03
N ASN A 7 -47.78 -22.50 19.80
CA ASN A 7 -46.79 -21.99 18.84
C ASN A 7 -46.06 -20.68 19.13
N THR A 8 -44.72 -20.70 19.03
CA THR A 8 -43.92 -19.52 18.64
C THR A 8 -43.27 -19.78 17.29
N LYS A 9 -43.87 -19.18 16.25
CA LYS A 9 -43.25 -18.93 14.95
C LYS A 9 -42.15 -17.89 15.13
N ASP A 10 -41.02 -18.11 14.47
CA ASP A 10 -39.95 -17.13 14.31
C ASP A 10 -40.52 -15.82 13.73
N ILE A 11 -40.34 -14.73 14.49
CA ILE A 11 -40.69 -13.38 14.06
C ILE A 11 -39.58 -12.91 13.13
N GLU A 12 -39.76 -13.10 11.82
CA GLU A 12 -39.06 -12.30 10.82
C GLU A 12 -39.39 -10.83 11.07
N LYS A 13 -38.37 -10.02 11.38
CA LYS A 13 -38.50 -8.56 11.33
C LYS A 13 -38.80 -8.16 9.88
N PRO A 14 -39.87 -7.40 9.60
CA PRO A 14 -40.14 -6.96 8.24
C PRO A 14 -39.04 -5.98 7.81
N GLY A 15 -38.27 -6.37 6.80
CA GLY A 15 -37.39 -5.46 6.09
C GLY A 15 -38.23 -4.35 5.45
N ASN A 16 -37.89 -3.09 5.71
CA ASN A 16 -38.53 -1.96 5.06
C ASN A 16 -38.34 -2.10 3.54
N LYS A 17 -39.45 -2.29 2.82
CA LYS A 17 -39.53 -2.43 1.36
C LYS A 17 -40.38 -1.26 0.86
N ILE A 18 -39.93 -0.56 -0.17
CA ILE A 18 -40.72 0.47 -0.85
C ILE A 18 -41.05 -0.05 -2.24
N GLU A 19 -42.33 -0.07 -2.59
CA GLU A 19 -42.76 -0.31 -3.97
C GLU A 19 -42.51 0.96 -4.79
N ASN A 20 -41.60 0.88 -5.75
CA ASN A 20 -41.58 1.87 -6.83
C ASN A 20 -42.72 1.57 -7.81
N GLY A 21 -43.24 2.59 -8.50
CA GLY A 21 -44.41 2.55 -9.39
C GLY A 21 -44.36 1.58 -10.59
N ASN A 22 -43.39 0.67 -10.63
CA ASN A 22 -43.27 -0.46 -11.57
C ASN A 22 -43.31 -1.84 -10.88
N GLY A 23 -43.73 -1.94 -9.61
CA GLY A 23 -43.97 -3.22 -8.93
C GLY A 23 -42.73 -4.09 -8.64
N LYS A 24 -41.52 -3.51 -8.68
CA LYS A 24 -40.29 -4.20 -8.24
C LYS A 24 -39.93 -3.79 -6.82
N THR A 25 -39.87 -4.77 -5.93
CA THR A 25 -39.42 -4.61 -4.55
C THR A 25 -37.89 -4.63 -4.53
N GLU A 26 -37.25 -3.48 -4.35
CA GLU A 26 -35.79 -3.41 -4.14
C GLU A 26 -35.48 -3.34 -2.62
N ASP A 27 -34.51 -4.14 -2.17
CA ASP A 27 -34.00 -4.08 -0.79
C ASP A 27 -33.36 -2.72 -0.50
N ILE A 28 -33.76 -2.06 0.60
CA ILE A 28 -33.22 -0.75 1.00
C ILE A 28 -31.69 -0.80 1.21
N GLU A 29 -31.12 -1.93 1.63
CA GLU A 29 -29.66 -2.11 1.69
C GLU A 29 -28.99 -2.20 0.30
N ALA A 30 -29.69 -2.77 -0.69
CA ALA A 30 -29.21 -2.81 -2.08
C ALA A 30 -29.31 -1.43 -2.75
N VAL A 31 -30.34 -0.65 -2.41
CA VAL A 31 -30.50 0.76 -2.83
C VAL A 31 -29.48 1.67 -2.12
N ALA A 32 -29.21 1.44 -0.84
CA ALA A 32 -28.18 2.17 -0.09
C ALA A 32 -26.76 1.86 -0.58
N LYS A 33 -26.46 0.61 -0.98
CA LYS A 33 -25.20 0.25 -1.67
C LYS A 33 -25.07 0.89 -3.06
N LYS A 34 -26.19 1.14 -3.76
CA LYS A 34 -26.19 1.90 -5.03
C LYS A 34 -26.00 3.42 -4.84
N SER A 35 -26.29 3.97 -3.65
CA SER A 35 -26.42 5.42 -3.42
C SER A 35 -25.09 6.17 -3.22
N HIS A 36 -24.03 5.52 -2.72
CA HIS A 36 -22.71 6.15 -2.52
C HIS A 36 -21.61 5.53 -3.39
N LYS A 37 -21.77 5.58 -4.72
CA LYS A 37 -20.67 5.30 -5.63
C LYS A 37 -19.61 6.41 -5.57
N THR A 38 -18.34 6.06 -5.55
CA THR A 38 -17.19 6.97 -5.42
C THR A 38 -17.05 7.85 -6.65
N SER A 39 -16.83 9.16 -6.47
CA SER A 39 -16.52 10.09 -7.56
C SER A 39 -15.07 9.97 -8.04
N ASN A 40 -14.74 10.55 -9.20
CA ASN A 40 -13.37 10.51 -9.72
C ASN A 40 -12.35 11.17 -8.78
N LEU A 41 -12.73 12.27 -8.13
CA LEU A 41 -11.86 12.98 -7.18
C LEU A 41 -11.67 12.19 -5.88
N GLU A 42 -12.73 11.56 -5.38
CA GLU A 42 -12.63 10.68 -4.22
C GLU A 42 -11.76 9.45 -4.53
N ALA A 43 -11.94 8.85 -5.71
CA ALA A 43 -11.10 7.74 -6.17
C ALA A 43 -9.63 8.17 -6.31
N ALA A 44 -9.37 9.35 -6.88
CA ALA A 44 -8.03 9.94 -6.96
C ALA A 44 -7.42 10.15 -5.56
N THR A 45 -8.20 10.64 -4.60
CA THR A 45 -7.76 10.87 -3.22
C THR A 45 -7.45 9.56 -2.50
N HIS A 46 -8.25 8.52 -2.72
CA HIS A 46 -8.00 7.20 -2.16
C HIS A 46 -6.79 6.50 -2.81
N LEU A 47 -6.61 6.65 -4.12
CA LEU A 47 -5.44 6.15 -4.83
C LEU A 47 -4.18 6.87 -4.36
N PHE A 48 -4.24 8.21 -4.27
CA PHE A 48 -3.18 9.03 -3.71
C PHE A 48 -2.76 8.52 -2.33
N LYS A 49 -3.73 8.29 -1.45
CA LYS A 49 -3.47 7.74 -0.12
C LYS A 49 -2.88 6.32 -0.14
N GLY A 50 -3.28 5.51 -1.12
CA GLY A 50 -2.74 4.16 -1.31
C GLY A 50 -1.22 4.17 -1.46
N SER A 51 -0.73 5.11 -2.25
CA SER A 51 0.70 5.26 -2.58
C SER A 51 1.44 6.23 -1.66
N VAL A 52 0.74 7.19 -1.04
CA VAL A 52 1.34 8.25 -0.22
C VAL A 52 1.20 7.95 1.26
N GLY A 53 2.29 7.40 1.82
CA GLY A 53 2.47 7.13 3.24
C GLY A 53 3.92 7.40 3.67
N ALA A 54 4.53 6.50 4.43
CA ALA A 54 5.93 6.61 4.83
C ALA A 54 6.90 6.71 3.62
N GLY A 55 6.54 6.13 2.47
CA GLY A 55 7.37 6.14 1.26
C GLY A 55 7.60 7.56 0.70
N LEU A 56 6.62 8.45 0.85
CA LEU A 56 6.77 9.86 0.47
C LEU A 56 7.94 10.52 1.21
N PHE A 57 8.06 10.26 2.51
CA PHE A 57 9.13 10.83 3.32
C PHE A 57 10.48 10.14 3.12
N ALA A 58 10.50 8.92 2.58
CA ALA A 58 11.73 8.21 2.20
C ALA A 58 12.31 8.68 0.85
N MET A 59 11.66 9.60 0.13
CA MET A 59 12.13 10.07 -1.19
C MET A 59 13.49 10.76 -1.15
N GLY A 60 13.87 11.38 -0.04
CA GLY A 60 15.23 11.91 0.12
C GLY A 60 16.28 10.80 0.06
N ASP A 61 16.08 9.72 0.83
CA ASP A 61 16.96 8.56 0.85
C ASP A 61 16.96 7.83 -0.51
N CYS A 62 15.80 7.78 -1.17
CA CYS A 62 15.66 7.30 -2.53
C CYS A 62 16.62 8.05 -3.48
N PHE A 63 16.62 9.38 -3.45
CA PHE A 63 17.52 10.19 -4.29
C PHE A 63 18.98 10.14 -3.86
N LYS A 64 19.26 9.99 -2.56
CA LYS A 64 20.61 9.70 -2.07
C LYS A 64 21.17 8.41 -2.66
N ASN A 65 20.35 7.37 -2.72
CA ASN A 65 20.73 6.08 -3.27
C ASN A 65 20.73 6.01 -4.80
N GLY A 66 19.91 6.80 -5.49
CA GLY A 66 19.85 6.83 -6.96
C GLY A 66 20.78 7.86 -7.62
N GLY A 67 21.24 8.84 -6.85
CA GLY A 67 21.89 10.05 -7.36
C GLY A 67 20.90 11.01 -8.03
N LEU A 68 21.28 12.29 -8.18
CA LEU A 68 20.38 13.30 -8.73
C LEU A 68 19.90 12.97 -10.15
N ALA A 69 20.83 12.67 -11.06
CA ALA A 69 20.48 12.36 -12.44
C ALA A 69 19.84 10.98 -12.56
N GLY A 70 20.40 9.98 -11.86
CA GLY A 70 19.89 8.61 -11.87
C GLY A 70 18.44 8.53 -11.39
N ALA A 71 18.14 9.08 -10.19
CA ALA A 71 16.79 9.08 -9.63
C ALA A 71 15.81 9.91 -10.47
N THR A 72 16.19 11.12 -10.92
CA THR A 72 15.31 11.95 -11.76
C THR A 72 14.94 11.29 -13.09
N LEU A 73 15.84 10.50 -13.69
CA LEU A 73 15.57 9.81 -14.94
C LEU A 73 14.83 8.48 -14.74
N LEU A 74 15.22 7.69 -13.74
CA LEU A 74 14.68 6.34 -13.54
C LEU A 74 13.32 6.34 -12.84
N LEU A 75 13.05 7.28 -11.94
CA LEU A 75 11.79 7.31 -11.19
C LEU A 75 10.55 7.45 -12.11
N PRO A 76 10.52 8.33 -13.13
CA PRO A 76 9.45 8.35 -14.12
C PRO A 76 9.34 7.08 -14.95
N VAL A 77 10.47 6.43 -15.28
CA VAL A 77 10.46 5.16 -16.02
C VAL A 77 9.78 4.07 -15.19
N LEU A 78 10.14 3.95 -13.91
CA LEU A 78 9.49 3.03 -12.99
C LEU A 78 7.99 3.34 -12.84
N ALA A 79 7.62 4.62 -12.72
CA ALA A 79 6.21 5.04 -12.66
C ALA A 79 5.41 4.59 -13.91
N VAL A 80 5.98 4.75 -15.11
CA VAL A 80 5.34 4.31 -16.35
C VAL A 80 5.17 2.79 -16.37
N ILE A 81 6.17 2.04 -15.91
CA ILE A 81 6.08 0.57 -15.80
C ILE A 81 5.01 0.18 -14.78
N CYS A 82 4.96 0.82 -13.60
CA CYS A 82 3.92 0.60 -12.58
C CYS A 82 2.52 0.79 -13.16
N VAL A 83 2.25 1.96 -13.75
CA VAL A 83 0.94 2.27 -14.34
C VAL A 83 0.57 1.28 -15.45
N HIS A 84 1.54 0.91 -16.29
CA HIS A 84 1.33 -0.07 -17.35
C HIS A 84 0.96 -1.46 -16.78
N CYS A 85 1.62 -1.90 -15.71
CA CYS A 85 1.29 -3.15 -15.03
C CYS A 85 -0.08 -3.10 -14.33
N GLU A 86 -0.44 -1.97 -13.71
CA GLU A 86 -1.77 -1.76 -13.13
C GLU A 86 -2.87 -1.84 -14.19
N GLN A 87 -2.61 -1.31 -15.39
CA GLN A 87 -3.52 -1.46 -16.54
C GLN A 87 -3.64 -2.93 -16.99
N MET A 88 -2.54 -3.68 -17.03
CA MET A 88 -2.57 -5.13 -17.33
C MET A 88 -3.42 -5.90 -16.31
N LEU A 89 -3.35 -5.53 -15.03
CA LEU A 89 -4.20 -6.10 -13.99
C LEU A 89 -5.68 -5.75 -14.21
N ILE A 90 -6.00 -4.50 -14.56
CA ILE A 90 -7.37 -4.06 -14.85
C ILE A 90 -7.94 -4.82 -16.05
N ASP A 91 -7.17 -4.94 -17.13
CA ASP A 91 -7.56 -5.68 -18.34
C ASP A 91 -7.83 -7.15 -18.01
N GLY A 92 -6.98 -7.77 -17.18
CA GLY A 92 -7.20 -9.13 -16.68
C GLY A 92 -8.48 -9.25 -15.85
N SER A 93 -8.76 -8.28 -14.98
CA SER A 93 -10.00 -8.26 -14.18
C SER A 93 -11.25 -8.16 -15.06
N ILE A 94 -11.21 -7.29 -16.08
CA ILE A 94 -12.32 -7.15 -17.04
C ILE A 94 -12.58 -8.48 -17.75
N LEU A 95 -11.53 -9.09 -18.32
CA LEU A 95 -11.69 -10.37 -19.02
C LEU A 95 -12.17 -11.50 -18.09
N ALA A 96 -11.66 -11.54 -16.85
CA ALA A 96 -12.07 -12.53 -15.86
C ALA A 96 -13.57 -12.43 -15.53
N VAL A 97 -14.11 -11.21 -15.41
CA VAL A 97 -15.54 -10.95 -15.20
C VAL A 97 -16.34 -11.34 -16.45
N GLU A 98 -15.92 -10.94 -17.64
CA GLU A 98 -16.60 -11.28 -18.90
C GLU A 98 -16.72 -12.79 -19.13
N ARG A 99 -15.71 -13.56 -18.69
CA ARG A 99 -15.67 -15.02 -18.84
C ARG A 99 -16.37 -15.77 -17.73
N THR A 100 -16.85 -15.10 -16.68
CA THR A 100 -17.49 -15.75 -15.53
C THR A 100 -18.94 -15.29 -15.36
N PRO A 101 -19.93 -16.11 -15.77
CA PRO A 101 -21.34 -15.74 -15.67
C PRO A 101 -21.75 -15.39 -14.24
N GLY A 102 -22.42 -14.24 -14.07
CA GLY A 102 -22.90 -13.76 -12.77
C GLY A 102 -21.87 -13.01 -11.92
N ALA A 103 -20.61 -12.93 -12.35
CA ALA A 103 -19.60 -12.09 -11.71
C ALA A 103 -19.85 -10.61 -12.04
N THR A 104 -19.60 -9.73 -11.07
CA THR A 104 -19.69 -8.27 -11.26
C THR A 104 -18.34 -7.59 -11.10
N PHE A 105 -17.54 -8.05 -10.15
CA PHE A 105 -16.18 -7.60 -9.91
C PHE A 105 -15.37 -8.69 -9.21
N TYR A 106 -14.06 -8.58 -9.32
CA TYR A 106 -13.09 -9.38 -8.59
C TYR A 106 -12.07 -8.46 -7.90
N ASP A 107 -11.56 -8.91 -6.76
CA ASP A 107 -10.35 -8.32 -6.18
C ASP A 107 -9.08 -8.89 -6.84
N TYR A 108 -7.90 -8.51 -6.36
CA TYR A 108 -6.64 -8.87 -6.99
C TYR A 108 -6.38 -10.39 -6.95
N PRO A 109 -6.42 -11.08 -5.80
CA PRO A 109 -6.32 -12.54 -5.74
C PRO A 109 -7.32 -13.27 -6.63
N GLU A 110 -8.60 -12.87 -6.58
CA GLU A 110 -9.66 -13.50 -7.38
C GLU A 110 -9.45 -13.28 -8.88
N THR A 111 -9.02 -12.08 -9.29
CA THR A 111 -8.69 -11.78 -10.68
C THR A 111 -7.59 -12.71 -11.19
N VAL A 112 -6.54 -12.94 -10.40
CA VAL A 112 -5.44 -13.84 -10.76
C VAL A 112 -5.95 -15.28 -10.88
N GLU A 113 -6.72 -15.76 -9.90
CA GLU A 113 -7.31 -17.10 -9.94
C GLU A 113 -8.10 -17.30 -11.24
N LYS A 114 -9.01 -16.37 -11.55
CA LYS A 114 -9.93 -16.46 -12.68
C LYS A 114 -9.26 -16.28 -14.03
N CYS A 115 -8.22 -15.44 -14.12
CA CYS A 115 -7.41 -15.34 -15.34
C CYS A 115 -6.75 -16.68 -15.66
N PHE A 116 -6.12 -17.32 -14.67
CA PHE A 116 -5.46 -18.61 -14.86
C PHE A 116 -6.43 -19.76 -15.07
N GLU A 117 -7.57 -19.78 -14.37
CA GLU A 117 -8.62 -20.80 -14.51
C GLU A 117 -9.18 -20.84 -15.94
N ASN A 118 -9.39 -19.66 -16.53
CA ASN A 118 -9.86 -19.51 -17.91
C ASN A 118 -8.73 -19.56 -18.96
N GLY A 119 -7.47 -19.63 -18.52
CA GLY A 119 -6.28 -19.62 -19.36
C GLY A 119 -6.05 -20.90 -20.18
N PRO A 120 -4.88 -21.00 -20.85
CA PRO A 120 -4.46 -22.22 -21.54
C PRO A 120 -4.41 -23.45 -20.62
N ALA A 121 -4.72 -24.64 -21.16
CA ALA A 121 -4.83 -25.89 -20.40
C ALA A 121 -3.69 -26.17 -19.37
N PRO A 122 -2.38 -25.97 -19.68
CA PRO A 122 -1.33 -26.22 -18.69
C PRO A 122 -1.36 -25.22 -17.52
N LEU A 123 -1.76 -23.97 -17.76
CA LEU A 123 -1.76 -22.89 -16.77
C LEU A 123 -2.98 -22.96 -15.83
N ARG A 124 -4.08 -23.60 -16.25
CA ARG A 124 -5.30 -23.74 -15.41
C ARG A 124 -5.04 -24.39 -14.06
N ARG A 125 -4.12 -25.37 -14.03
CA ARG A 125 -3.75 -26.09 -12.79
C ARG A 125 -3.06 -25.19 -11.77
N LEU A 126 -2.46 -24.09 -12.21
CA LEU A 126 -1.77 -23.13 -11.35
C LEU A 126 -2.69 -22.07 -10.77
N SER A 127 -3.96 -22.00 -11.17
CA SER A 127 -4.91 -20.96 -10.76
C SER A 127 -4.98 -20.74 -9.24
N LYS A 128 -5.24 -21.81 -8.47
CA LYS A 128 -5.29 -21.74 -7.00
C LYS A 128 -3.92 -21.42 -6.37
N LEU A 129 -2.84 -21.90 -6.96
CA LEU A 129 -1.48 -21.61 -6.49
C LEU A 129 -1.15 -20.12 -6.68
N MET A 130 -1.45 -19.57 -7.85
CA MET A 130 -1.20 -18.16 -8.15
C MET A 130 -2.04 -17.23 -7.26
N ARG A 131 -3.30 -17.61 -6.99
CA ARG A 131 -4.12 -16.92 -5.98
C ARG A 131 -3.43 -16.90 -4.61
N LEU A 132 -3.01 -18.07 -4.11
CA LEU A 132 -2.33 -18.18 -2.83
C LEU A 132 -1.04 -17.34 -2.78
N ILE A 133 -0.24 -17.36 -3.85
CA ILE A 133 0.96 -16.53 -3.97
C ILE A 133 0.60 -15.05 -3.80
N VAL A 134 -0.40 -14.55 -4.52
CA VAL A 134 -0.81 -13.14 -4.43
C VAL A 134 -1.36 -12.80 -3.05
N GLU A 135 -2.19 -13.65 -2.44
CA GLU A 135 -2.68 -13.47 -1.06
C GLU A 135 -1.52 -13.40 -0.06
N MET A 136 -0.52 -14.29 -0.18
CA MET A 136 0.66 -14.30 0.68
C MET A 136 1.50 -13.03 0.52
N PHE A 137 1.83 -12.64 -0.71
CA PHE A 137 2.61 -11.44 -0.96
C PHE A 137 1.87 -10.17 -0.51
N LEU A 138 0.55 -10.08 -0.72
CA LEU A 138 -0.25 -8.98 -0.20
C LEU A 138 -0.19 -8.94 1.33
N CYS A 139 -0.39 -10.06 2.02
CA CYS A 139 -0.28 -10.14 3.48
C CYS A 139 1.10 -9.69 3.99
N VAL A 140 2.18 -10.20 3.39
CA VAL A 140 3.56 -9.84 3.79
C VAL A 140 3.83 -8.36 3.54
N THR A 141 3.36 -7.80 2.42
CA THR A 141 3.50 -6.37 2.12
C THR A 141 2.78 -5.50 3.16
N GLN A 142 1.52 -5.82 3.47
CA GLN A 142 0.74 -5.08 4.46
C GLN A 142 1.34 -5.20 5.87
N PHE A 143 1.82 -6.37 6.23
CA PHE A 143 2.54 -6.61 7.47
C PHE A 143 3.82 -5.76 7.57
N GLY A 144 4.60 -5.72 6.48
CA GLY A 144 5.79 -4.87 6.36
C GLY A 144 5.45 -3.39 6.52
N PHE A 145 4.38 -2.91 5.88
CA PHE A 145 3.94 -1.52 5.98
C PHE A 145 3.56 -1.12 7.39
N CYS A 146 2.78 -1.97 8.08
CA CYS A 146 2.46 -1.78 9.50
C CYS A 146 3.71 -1.68 10.37
N SER A 147 4.71 -2.53 10.11
CA SER A 147 5.98 -2.53 10.85
C SER A 147 6.81 -1.26 10.56
N ILE A 148 6.89 -0.82 9.30
CA ILE A 148 7.53 0.44 8.88
C ILE A 148 6.87 1.64 9.57
N TYR A 149 5.55 1.63 9.71
CA TYR A 149 4.83 2.72 10.37
C TYR A 149 5.20 2.82 11.84
N PHE A 150 5.37 1.70 12.55
CA PHE A 150 5.86 1.72 13.93
C PHE A 150 7.25 2.35 14.04
N VAL A 151 8.19 1.96 13.16
CA VAL A 151 9.55 2.52 13.15
C VAL A 151 9.49 4.03 12.87
N PHE A 152 8.78 4.45 11.81
CA PHE A 152 8.66 5.86 11.44
C PHE A 152 8.08 6.72 12.57
N ILE A 153 6.98 6.28 13.19
CA ILE A 153 6.32 7.01 14.28
C ILE A 153 7.24 7.11 15.47
N THR A 154 7.93 6.01 15.80
CA THR A 154 8.87 5.94 16.93
C THR A 154 10.04 6.89 16.74
N GLU A 155 10.71 6.86 15.60
CA GLU A 155 11.88 7.73 15.35
C GLU A 155 11.51 9.22 15.41
N ASN A 156 10.36 9.59 14.84
CA ASN A 156 9.89 10.98 14.87
C ASN A 156 9.48 11.44 16.28
N LEU A 157 8.79 10.59 17.04
CA LEU A 157 8.40 10.92 18.43
C LEU A 157 9.61 10.91 19.37
N HIS A 158 10.52 9.96 19.21
CA HIS A 158 11.67 9.78 20.09
C HIS A 158 12.56 11.03 20.08
N GLN A 159 12.90 11.57 18.90
CA GLN A 159 13.67 12.81 18.80
C GLN A 159 12.99 13.99 19.52
N VAL A 160 11.66 14.07 19.47
CA VAL A 160 10.90 15.13 20.14
C VAL A 160 10.82 14.93 21.65
N LEU A 161 10.73 13.68 22.12
CA LEU A 161 10.71 13.38 23.57
C LEU A 161 12.09 13.61 24.19
N GLU A 162 13.16 13.22 23.50
CA GLU A 162 14.55 13.33 23.97
C GLU A 162 14.93 14.80 24.26
N ILE A 163 14.59 15.74 23.37
CA ILE A 163 14.90 17.17 23.57
C ILE A 163 14.16 17.79 24.78
N HIS A 164 13.04 17.19 25.20
CA HIS A 164 12.31 17.61 26.40
C HIS A 164 12.83 16.95 27.69
N GLY A 165 13.96 16.23 27.62
CA GLY A 165 14.60 15.58 28.77
C GLY A 165 13.86 14.32 29.24
N LEU A 166 12.96 13.77 28.42
CA LEU A 166 12.33 12.49 28.69
C LEU A 166 13.25 11.38 28.18
N ASP A 167 14.08 10.82 29.08
CA ASP A 167 14.97 9.69 28.80
C ASP A 167 14.18 8.38 28.63
N VAL A 168 13.42 8.34 27.53
CA VAL A 168 12.52 7.25 27.15
C VAL A 168 13.25 6.46 26.08
N SER A 169 13.56 5.19 26.35
CA SER A 169 14.20 4.34 25.36
C SER A 169 13.37 4.26 24.07
N PRO A 170 13.99 4.10 22.88
CA PRO A 170 13.26 3.93 21.62
C PRO A 170 12.20 2.81 21.70
N THR A 171 12.50 1.74 22.44
CA THR A 171 11.55 0.63 22.72
C THR A 171 10.33 1.10 23.51
N LEU A 172 10.52 1.95 24.52
CA LEU A 172 9.42 2.51 25.30
C LEU A 172 8.61 3.52 24.47
N THR A 173 9.26 4.32 23.62
CA THR A 173 8.57 5.19 22.65
C THR A 173 7.71 4.35 21.68
N MET A 174 8.22 3.23 21.19
CA MET A 174 7.46 2.32 20.32
C MET A 174 6.28 1.68 21.06
N LEU A 175 6.45 1.36 22.35
CA LEU A 175 5.36 0.86 23.21
C LEU A 175 4.27 1.93 23.43
N ILE A 176 4.68 3.21 23.57
CA ILE A 176 3.74 4.34 23.64
C ILE A 176 2.98 4.48 22.31
N ALA A 177 3.61 4.22 21.16
CA ALA A 177 2.94 4.23 19.86
C ALA A 177 2.01 3.01 19.63
N LEU A 178 2.32 1.86 20.25
CA LEU A 178 1.53 0.62 20.19
C LEU A 178 0.12 0.78 20.74
N LEU A 179 -0.01 1.39 21.92
CA LEU A 179 -1.29 1.51 22.63
C LEU A 179 -2.34 2.29 21.82
N PRO A 180 -2.04 3.49 21.29
CA PRO A 180 -2.92 4.19 20.37
C PRO A 180 -3.19 3.40 19.11
N ALA A 181 -2.19 2.69 18.53
CA ALA A 181 -2.35 1.96 17.26
C ALA A 181 -3.32 0.78 17.39
N MET A 182 -3.39 0.15 18.58
CA MET A 182 -4.33 -0.93 18.85
C MET A 182 -5.79 -0.49 18.76
N ILE A 183 -6.15 0.71 19.24
CA ILE A 183 -7.54 1.17 19.30
C ILE A 183 -8.21 1.20 17.90
N PRO A 184 -7.67 1.89 16.88
CA PRO A 184 -8.27 1.92 15.56
C PRO A 184 -8.03 0.62 14.78
N SER A 185 -7.02 -0.18 15.11
CA SER A 185 -6.84 -1.51 14.50
C SER A 185 -7.92 -2.51 14.89
N LEU A 186 -8.67 -2.26 15.97
CA LEU A 186 -9.86 -3.01 16.36
C LEU A 186 -11.11 -2.59 15.56
N MET A 187 -11.05 -1.49 14.80
CA MET A 187 -12.16 -1.05 13.98
C MET A 187 -12.39 -2.05 12.84
N THR A 188 -13.61 -2.59 12.79
CA THR A 188 -14.04 -3.59 11.81
C THR A 188 -14.72 -2.99 10.59
N ASN A 189 -15.04 -1.69 10.61
CA ASN A 189 -15.90 -1.06 9.62
C ASN A 189 -15.19 0.13 8.94
N LEU A 190 -15.00 0.01 7.62
CA LEU A 190 -14.41 1.01 6.73
C LEU A 190 -15.11 2.37 6.76
N LYS A 191 -16.41 2.41 7.10
CA LYS A 191 -17.19 3.66 7.14
C LYS A 191 -16.62 4.68 8.13
N TYR A 192 -16.04 4.21 9.24
CA TYR A 192 -15.40 5.07 10.24
C TYR A 192 -13.94 5.38 9.92
N ILE A 193 -13.32 4.63 9.00
CA ILE A 193 -11.93 4.81 8.58
C ILE A 193 -11.81 5.95 7.55
N SER A 194 -12.85 6.21 6.75
CA SER A 194 -12.83 7.26 5.72
C SER A 194 -12.54 8.69 6.23
N PRO A 195 -13.20 9.23 7.27
CA PRO A 195 -12.88 10.58 7.78
C PRO A 195 -11.48 10.64 8.43
N VAL A 196 -11.09 9.59 9.15
CA VAL A 196 -9.74 9.46 9.75
C VAL A 196 -8.66 9.47 8.68
N SER A 197 -8.92 8.77 7.57
CA SER A 197 -8.09 8.73 6.37
C SER A 197 -7.95 10.10 5.70
N ALA A 198 -9.01 10.90 5.65
CA ALA A 198 -8.93 12.25 5.08
C ALA A 198 -8.04 13.16 5.95
N PHE A 199 -8.18 13.09 7.27
CA PHE A 199 -7.30 13.79 8.21
C PHE A 199 -5.84 13.34 8.05
N ALA A 200 -5.59 12.03 7.92
CA ALA A 200 -4.25 11.48 7.69
C ALA A 200 -3.57 12.12 6.47
N ASN A 201 -4.29 12.21 5.35
CA ASN A 201 -3.77 12.82 4.13
C ASN A 201 -3.42 14.30 4.31
N VAL A 202 -4.29 15.07 4.97
CA VAL A 202 -4.01 16.48 5.25
C VAL A 202 -2.76 16.62 6.10
N ALA A 203 -2.60 15.80 7.14
CA ALA A 203 -1.42 15.77 7.99
C ALA A 203 -0.14 15.39 7.21
N LEU A 204 -0.20 14.37 6.35
CA LEU A 204 0.94 13.96 5.51
C LEU A 204 1.37 15.07 4.53
N ILE A 205 0.41 15.66 3.81
CA ILE A 205 0.68 16.76 2.87
C ILE A 205 1.21 17.99 3.58
N PHE A 206 0.60 18.37 4.72
CA PHE A 206 1.09 19.47 5.53
C PHE A 206 2.52 19.20 6.02
N GLY A 207 2.77 18.02 6.57
CA GLY A 207 4.10 17.62 7.04
C GLY A 207 5.15 17.67 5.93
N LEU A 208 4.80 17.23 4.72
CA LEU A 208 5.65 17.33 3.55
C LEU A 208 5.94 18.78 3.17
N ILE A 209 4.90 19.60 2.96
CA ILE A 209 5.06 21.00 2.54
C ILE A 209 5.88 21.77 3.57
N ALA A 210 5.62 21.57 4.86
CA ALA A 210 6.35 22.22 5.93
C ALA A 210 7.82 21.77 5.97
N THR A 211 8.09 20.47 5.81
CA THR A 211 9.47 19.93 5.73
C THR A 211 10.23 20.54 4.54
N LEU A 212 9.62 20.59 3.36
CA LEU A 212 10.23 21.18 2.18
C LEU A 212 10.43 22.70 2.32
N THR A 213 9.50 23.38 3.01
CA THR A 213 9.65 24.81 3.32
C THR A 213 10.90 25.04 4.16
N ILE A 214 11.10 24.26 5.24
CA ILE A 214 12.32 24.32 6.05
C ILE A 214 13.56 24.04 5.21
N ALA A 215 13.52 23.05 4.31
CA ALA A 215 14.64 22.75 3.43
C ALA A 215 15.10 23.99 2.63
N PHE A 216 14.15 24.79 2.13
CA PHE A 216 14.45 26.02 1.39
C PHE A 216 14.78 27.23 2.26
N THR A 217 14.28 27.32 3.49
CA THR A 217 14.45 28.50 4.35
C THR A 217 15.63 28.40 5.33
N SER A 218 16.04 27.19 5.72
CA SER A 218 17.13 26.95 6.68
C SER A 218 18.52 27.10 6.04
N GLY A 219 18.77 28.24 5.39
CA GLY A 219 20.02 28.59 4.73
C GLY A 219 20.06 28.27 3.23
N PRO A 220 21.11 28.72 2.52
CA PRO A 220 21.22 28.58 1.07
C PRO A 220 21.22 27.10 0.65
N MET A 221 20.69 26.83 -0.54
CA MET A 221 20.77 25.51 -1.15
C MET A 221 22.20 25.23 -1.59
N PRO A 222 22.79 24.07 -1.21
CA PRO A 222 24.11 23.67 -1.65
C PRO A 222 24.22 23.56 -3.18
N SER A 223 25.45 23.64 -3.70
CA SER A 223 25.70 23.50 -5.13
C SER A 223 25.36 22.08 -5.60
N LEU A 224 24.71 21.97 -6.77
CA LEU A 224 24.39 20.67 -7.38
C LEU A 224 25.65 19.84 -7.68
N GLY A 225 26.81 20.48 -7.86
CA GLY A 225 28.09 19.81 -8.12
C GLY A 225 28.64 19.03 -6.93
N GLU A 226 28.12 19.26 -5.72
CA GLU A 226 28.51 18.54 -4.49
C GLU A 226 27.71 17.25 -4.29
N ARG A 227 26.80 16.92 -5.20
CA ARG A 227 25.91 15.77 -5.11
C ARG A 227 26.28 14.73 -6.15
N HIS A 228 26.13 13.46 -5.81
CA HIS A 228 26.34 12.40 -6.78
C HIS A 228 25.25 12.43 -7.84
N LEU A 229 25.65 12.57 -9.11
CA LEU A 229 24.70 12.50 -10.24
C LEU A 229 24.21 11.07 -10.44
N PHE A 230 25.11 10.10 -10.30
CA PHE A 230 24.86 8.67 -10.30
C PHE A 230 25.63 8.04 -9.15
N THR A 231 25.07 6.97 -8.61
CA THR A 231 25.60 6.22 -7.47
C THR A 231 26.08 4.83 -7.90
N SER A 232 26.58 4.04 -6.96
CA SER A 232 27.03 2.67 -7.22
C SER A 232 25.85 1.74 -7.59
N GLY A 233 26.16 0.58 -8.18
CA GLY A 233 25.15 -0.44 -8.47
C GLY A 233 24.40 -0.93 -7.23
N THR A 234 25.07 -1.00 -6.07
CA THR A 234 24.46 -1.42 -4.80
C THR A 234 23.46 -0.39 -4.28
N GLN A 235 23.81 0.89 -4.33
CA GLN A 235 22.89 1.98 -3.96
C GLN A 235 21.72 2.08 -4.93
N MET A 236 21.96 1.87 -6.24
CA MET A 236 20.90 1.85 -7.23
C MET A 236 19.86 0.74 -6.96
N SER A 237 20.29 -0.40 -6.39
CA SER A 237 19.39 -1.46 -5.94
C SER A 237 18.53 -1.05 -4.75
N LEU A 238 19.08 -0.28 -3.79
CA LEU A 238 18.30 0.30 -2.68
C LEU A 238 17.31 1.36 -3.18
N PHE A 239 17.74 2.22 -4.12
CA PHE A 239 16.85 3.17 -4.81
C PHE A 239 15.66 2.45 -5.45
N PHE A 240 15.91 1.37 -6.19
CA PHE A 240 14.85 0.59 -6.81
C PHE A 240 13.84 0.09 -5.77
N GLY A 241 14.31 -0.49 -4.66
CA GLY A 241 13.44 -0.94 -3.57
C GLY A 241 12.57 0.17 -3.00
N THR A 242 13.18 1.30 -2.61
CA THR A 242 12.46 2.44 -2.04
C THR A 242 11.48 3.07 -3.03
N ALA A 243 11.84 3.15 -4.32
CA ALA A 243 10.97 3.64 -5.37
C ALA A 243 9.74 2.73 -5.56
N LEU A 244 9.94 1.42 -5.64
CA LEU A 244 8.85 0.44 -5.80
C LEU A 244 7.93 0.39 -4.58
N PHE A 245 8.50 0.47 -3.38
CA PHE A 245 7.72 0.63 -2.14
C PHE A 245 6.81 1.86 -2.21
N SER A 246 7.33 2.98 -2.72
CA SER A 246 6.63 4.26 -2.73
C SER A 246 5.56 4.35 -3.82
N TYR A 247 5.75 3.62 -4.93
CA TYR A 247 4.71 3.44 -5.93
C TYR A 247 3.72 2.33 -5.60
N GLU A 248 3.84 1.66 -4.45
CA GLU A 248 2.93 0.59 -4.11
C GLU A 248 1.52 1.15 -3.84
N GLY A 249 0.58 0.80 -4.73
CA GLY A 249 -0.85 1.05 -4.56
C GLY A 249 -1.73 -0.07 -5.12
N ILE A 250 -1.11 -1.16 -5.61
CA ILE A 250 -1.76 -2.13 -6.49
C ILE A 250 -2.95 -2.85 -5.85
N ALA A 251 -2.90 -3.08 -4.53
CA ALA A 251 -3.98 -3.70 -3.76
C ALA A 251 -5.29 -2.89 -3.79
N LEU A 252 -5.22 -1.58 -4.05
CA LEU A 252 -6.37 -0.68 -4.06
C LEU A 252 -6.90 -0.42 -5.48
N ILE A 253 -6.14 -0.74 -6.52
CA ILE A 253 -6.49 -0.46 -7.92
C ILE A 253 -7.86 -1.04 -8.30
N LEU A 254 -8.04 -2.35 -8.11
CA LEU A 254 -9.30 -3.01 -8.45
C LEU A 254 -10.45 -2.59 -7.52
N PRO A 255 -10.31 -2.62 -6.18
CA PRO A 255 -11.37 -2.16 -5.29
C PRO A 255 -11.84 -0.71 -5.57
N LEU A 256 -10.92 0.21 -5.86
CA LEU A 256 -11.26 1.61 -6.18
C LEU A 256 -11.97 1.73 -7.52
N ARG A 257 -11.47 1.07 -8.56
CA ARG A 257 -12.18 1.02 -9.85
C ARG A 257 -13.59 0.48 -9.69
N ASN A 258 -13.77 -0.58 -8.90
CA ASN A 258 -15.06 -1.24 -8.70
C ASN A 258 -16.04 -0.40 -7.87
N SER A 259 -15.56 0.54 -7.04
CA SER A 259 -16.42 1.42 -6.25
C SER A 259 -16.84 2.70 -6.98
N MET A 260 -16.24 3.00 -8.14
CA MET A 260 -16.50 4.22 -8.90
C MET A 260 -17.87 4.25 -9.58
N LYS A 261 -18.39 5.47 -9.77
CA LYS A 261 -19.59 5.73 -10.61
C LYS A 261 -19.39 5.26 -12.05
N GLU A 262 -18.22 5.55 -12.60
CA GLU A 262 -17.81 5.33 -13.99
C GLU A 262 -16.46 4.59 -14.01
N PRO A 263 -16.42 3.26 -13.77
CA PRO A 263 -15.19 2.47 -13.68
C PRO A 263 -14.30 2.51 -14.94
N GLU A 264 -14.88 2.74 -16.11
CA GLU A 264 -14.20 2.92 -17.39
C GLU A 264 -13.33 4.19 -17.45
N LYS A 265 -13.71 5.23 -16.70
CA LYS A 265 -12.88 6.45 -16.61
C LYS A 265 -11.62 6.24 -15.78
N PHE A 266 -11.55 5.20 -14.95
CA PHE A 266 -10.39 4.95 -14.09
C PHE A 266 -9.11 4.67 -14.89
N SER A 267 -9.18 3.76 -15.88
CA SER A 267 -8.04 3.35 -16.73
C SER A 267 -7.94 4.07 -18.08
N SER A 268 -8.83 5.04 -18.35
CA SER A 268 -8.77 5.84 -19.58
C SER A 268 -7.45 6.61 -19.72
N ARG A 269 -7.11 7.09 -20.92
CA ARG A 269 -5.80 7.71 -21.20
C ARG A 269 -5.45 8.87 -20.27
N PHE A 270 -6.44 9.72 -19.96
CA PHE A 270 -6.36 10.79 -18.96
C PHE A 270 -7.26 10.47 -17.76
N GLY A 271 -7.38 9.18 -17.44
CA GLY A 271 -8.19 8.66 -16.36
C GLY A 271 -7.59 8.92 -14.99
N VAL A 272 -8.37 8.55 -13.97
CA VAL A 272 -8.00 8.73 -12.56
C VAL A 272 -6.62 8.12 -12.27
N LEU A 273 -6.36 6.90 -12.76
CA LEU A 273 -5.09 6.21 -12.51
C LEU A 273 -3.88 7.01 -13.03
N ASN A 274 -3.87 7.35 -14.32
CA ASN A 274 -2.73 7.99 -14.97
C ASN A 274 -2.47 9.39 -14.42
N ILE A 275 -3.53 10.18 -14.18
CA ILE A 275 -3.40 11.55 -13.66
C ILE A 275 -2.90 11.52 -12.21
N THR A 276 -3.47 10.65 -11.35
CA THR A 276 -3.02 10.53 -9.96
C THR A 276 -1.57 10.07 -9.89
N MET A 277 -1.17 9.06 -10.66
CA MET A 277 0.21 8.55 -10.66
C MET A 277 1.21 9.57 -11.24
N LEU A 278 0.81 10.40 -12.20
CA LEU A 278 1.61 11.53 -12.67
C LEU A 278 1.84 12.57 -11.55
N ILE A 279 0.78 12.94 -10.83
CA ILE A 279 0.87 13.88 -9.69
C ILE A 279 1.77 13.32 -8.60
N ILE A 280 1.60 12.05 -8.23
CA ILE A 280 2.44 11.36 -7.24
C ILE A 280 3.91 11.40 -7.68
N THR A 281 4.19 11.10 -8.95
CA THR A 281 5.55 11.10 -9.50
C THR A 281 6.19 12.48 -9.44
N ILE A 282 5.44 13.54 -9.77
CA ILE A 282 5.93 14.92 -9.65
C ILE A 282 6.26 15.27 -8.20
N ILE A 283 5.39 14.89 -7.26
CA ILE A 283 5.63 15.12 -5.82
C ILE A 283 6.85 14.35 -5.34
N PHE A 284 7.00 13.08 -5.72
CA PHE A 284 8.14 12.25 -5.33
C PHE A 284 9.46 12.78 -5.89
N MET A 285 9.48 13.16 -7.18
CA MET A 285 10.66 13.78 -7.79
C MET A 285 11.03 15.08 -7.10
N PHE A 286 10.05 15.97 -6.89
CA PHE A 286 10.31 17.27 -6.26
C PHE A 286 10.81 17.11 -4.82
N THR A 287 10.18 16.21 -4.06
CA THR A 287 10.55 15.90 -2.68
C THR A 287 11.96 15.33 -2.62
N GLY A 288 12.22 14.24 -3.35
CA GLY A 288 13.51 13.58 -3.30
C GLY A 288 14.66 14.44 -3.83
N PHE A 289 14.44 15.14 -4.95
CA PHE A 289 15.44 16.06 -5.49
C PHE A 289 15.78 17.17 -4.49
N THR A 290 14.78 17.86 -3.95
CA THR A 290 14.99 18.96 -3.00
C THR A 290 15.70 18.47 -1.74
N SER A 291 15.25 17.34 -1.19
CA SER A 291 15.83 16.77 0.03
C SER A 291 17.28 16.34 -0.16
N TYR A 292 17.61 15.66 -1.27
CA TYR A 292 18.99 15.24 -1.52
C TYR A 292 19.90 16.42 -1.85
N VAL A 293 19.41 17.45 -2.57
CA VAL A 293 20.18 18.69 -2.74
C VAL A 293 20.45 19.35 -1.39
N LYS A 294 19.45 19.44 -0.50
CA LYS A 294 19.60 20.09 0.80
C LYS A 294 20.54 19.33 1.75
N TRP A 295 20.29 18.05 1.99
CA TRP A 295 20.98 17.27 3.03
C TRP A 295 22.07 16.34 2.50
N GLY A 296 22.14 16.07 1.20
CA GLY A 296 23.20 15.25 0.61
C GLY A 296 23.28 13.84 1.20
N GLU A 297 24.49 13.39 1.53
CA GLU A 297 24.70 12.07 2.13
C GLU A 297 24.18 11.96 3.58
N GLU A 298 23.86 13.09 4.23
CA GLU A 298 23.27 13.11 5.58
C GLU A 298 21.76 12.85 5.58
N VAL A 299 21.13 12.67 4.40
CA VAL A 299 19.71 12.29 4.33
C VAL A 299 19.50 10.99 5.10
N GLN A 300 18.54 11.04 6.03
CA GLN A 300 18.10 9.92 6.84
C GLN A 300 16.97 9.15 6.14
N GLY A 301 16.58 7.99 6.69
CA GLY A 301 15.53 7.15 6.08
C GLY A 301 14.14 7.80 5.98
N SER A 302 13.95 8.93 6.66
CA SER A 302 12.84 9.86 6.43
C SER A 302 13.36 11.29 6.48
N ILE A 303 12.93 12.13 5.54
CA ILE A 303 13.30 13.56 5.49
C ILE A 303 12.84 14.35 6.73
N THR A 304 11.84 13.85 7.47
CA THR A 304 11.42 14.47 8.73
C THR A 304 12.47 14.34 9.82
N LEU A 305 13.30 13.30 9.77
CA LEU A 305 14.37 13.04 10.75
C LEU A 305 15.54 14.00 10.57
N ASN A 306 15.70 14.60 9.38
CA ASN A 306 16.71 15.61 9.09
C ASN A 306 16.38 17.01 9.63
N LEU A 307 15.17 17.24 10.15
CA LEU A 307 14.76 18.52 10.73
C LEU A 307 15.44 18.76 12.09
N ASN A 308 15.93 19.99 12.31
CA ASN A 308 16.51 20.39 13.59
C ASN A 308 15.46 20.37 14.70
N VAL A 309 15.61 19.49 15.67
CA VAL A 309 14.62 19.28 16.73
C VAL A 309 14.61 20.39 17.79
N GLU A 310 15.61 21.27 17.81
CA GLU A 310 15.63 22.44 18.70
C GLU A 310 14.53 23.46 18.35
N GLU A 311 14.11 23.50 17.07
CA GLU A 311 13.06 24.40 16.61
C GLU A 311 11.66 23.81 16.88
N ILE A 312 10.81 24.56 17.57
CA ILE A 312 9.43 24.15 17.90
C ILE A 312 8.62 23.79 16.65
N PHE A 313 8.83 24.52 15.54
CA PHE A 313 8.14 24.23 14.29
C PHE A 313 8.54 22.87 13.70
N SER A 314 9.83 22.53 13.74
CA SER A 314 10.33 21.21 13.34
C SER A 314 9.76 20.09 14.21
N GLN A 315 9.65 20.30 15.53
CA GLN A 315 8.99 19.34 16.43
C GLN A 315 7.52 19.13 16.05
N ALA A 316 6.79 20.21 15.78
CA ALA A 316 5.40 20.13 15.33
C ALA A 316 5.25 19.36 14.01
N ILE A 317 6.17 19.55 13.06
CA ILE A 317 6.17 18.81 11.79
C ILE A 317 6.41 17.32 12.01
N LYS A 318 7.39 16.94 12.84
CA LYS A 318 7.66 15.53 13.18
C LYS A 318 6.40 14.87 13.79
N ILE A 319 5.73 15.56 14.72
CA ILE A 319 4.47 15.06 15.33
C ILE A 319 3.35 14.95 14.29
N VAL A 320 3.13 15.96 13.45
CA VAL A 320 2.06 15.95 12.45
C VAL A 320 2.30 14.88 11.38
N ALA A 321 3.54 14.69 10.93
CA ALA A 321 3.92 13.62 10.02
C ALA A 321 3.70 12.24 10.65
N ALA A 322 4.13 12.05 11.91
CA ALA A 322 3.89 10.82 12.66
C ALA A 322 2.39 10.53 12.82
N LEU A 323 1.57 11.53 13.13
CA LEU A 323 0.11 11.40 13.20
C LEU A 323 -0.49 11.03 11.83
N GLY A 324 0.00 11.63 10.75
CA GLY A 324 -0.43 11.29 9.38
C GLY A 324 -0.19 9.82 9.04
N VAL A 325 1.01 9.31 9.33
CA VAL A 325 1.34 7.88 9.13
C VAL A 325 0.54 6.99 10.07
N PHE A 326 0.40 7.38 11.35
CA PHE A 326 -0.37 6.67 12.36
C PHE A 326 -1.83 6.47 11.95
N PHE A 327 -2.51 7.50 11.46
CA PHE A 327 -3.90 7.37 10.99
C PHE A 327 -4.02 6.60 9.66
N GLY A 328 -2.91 6.36 8.96
CA GLY A 328 -2.81 5.44 7.83
C GLY A 328 -2.75 3.97 8.23
N TYR A 329 -2.24 3.65 9.43
CA TYR A 329 -2.03 2.28 9.91
C TYR A 329 -3.28 1.39 9.84
N PRO A 330 -4.48 1.83 10.29
CA PRO A 330 -5.67 0.98 10.31
C PRO A 330 -6.08 0.50 8.92
N ILE A 331 -5.72 1.24 7.86
CA ILE A 331 -6.07 0.89 6.48
C ILE A 331 -5.24 -0.29 5.99
N GLN A 332 -3.92 -0.23 6.16
CA GLN A 332 -3.04 -1.33 5.76
C GLN A 332 -3.36 -2.60 6.56
N PHE A 333 -3.60 -2.42 7.87
CA PHE A 333 -3.99 -3.52 8.74
C PHE A 333 -5.36 -4.12 8.37
N PHE A 334 -6.33 -3.30 7.98
CA PHE A 334 -7.64 -3.78 7.52
C PHE A 334 -7.52 -4.66 6.28
N VAL A 335 -6.68 -4.27 5.31
CA VAL A 335 -6.43 -5.07 4.09
C VAL A 335 -5.86 -6.43 4.47
N MET A 336 -4.87 -6.48 5.35
CA MET A 336 -4.29 -7.73 5.85
C MET A 336 -5.35 -8.65 6.48
N ILE A 337 -6.19 -8.12 7.37
CA ILE A 337 -7.26 -8.92 8.02
C ILE A 337 -8.28 -9.41 7.00
N LYS A 338 -8.63 -8.61 5.99
CA LYS A 338 -9.57 -9.02 4.94
C LYS A 338 -9.07 -10.25 4.17
N ILE A 339 -7.75 -10.38 3.99
CA ILE A 339 -7.14 -11.50 3.29
C ILE A 339 -6.99 -12.73 4.22
N LEU A 340 -6.53 -12.54 5.46
CA LEU A 340 -6.28 -13.66 6.39
C LEU A 340 -7.54 -14.25 7.04
N TRP A 341 -8.58 -13.43 7.25
CA TRP A 341 -9.76 -13.85 8.02
C TRP A 341 -10.59 -14.95 7.32
N PRO A 342 -10.92 -14.86 6.02
CA PRO A 342 -11.72 -15.90 5.35
C PRO A 342 -11.12 -17.31 5.44
N PRO A 343 -9.85 -17.56 5.07
CA PRO A 343 -9.29 -18.91 5.16
C PRO A 343 -9.20 -19.39 6.62
N LEU A 344 -8.85 -18.51 7.57
CA LEU A 344 -8.80 -18.88 8.99
C LEU A 344 -10.18 -19.31 9.51
N LYS A 345 -11.23 -18.56 9.17
CA LYS A 345 -12.61 -18.89 9.57
C LYS A 345 -13.07 -20.20 8.97
N GLN A 346 -12.71 -20.49 7.72
CA GLN A 346 -13.10 -21.73 7.04
C GLN A 346 -12.44 -22.96 7.64
N HIS A 347 -11.17 -22.87 8.05
CA HIS A 347 -10.40 -24.04 8.50
C HIS A 347 -10.49 -24.30 10.02
N LEU A 348 -10.78 -23.28 10.83
CA LEU A 348 -10.83 -23.42 12.29
C LEU A 348 -12.27 -23.47 12.81
N SER A 349 -12.71 -24.62 13.33
CA SER A 349 -14.06 -24.79 13.89
C SER A 349 -14.36 -23.82 15.04
N TYR A 350 -13.35 -23.46 15.83
CA TYR A 350 -13.48 -22.44 16.87
C TYR A 350 -13.74 -21.04 16.29
N ALA A 351 -13.13 -20.68 15.16
CA ALA A 351 -13.38 -19.41 14.47
C ALA A 351 -14.80 -19.32 13.89
N GLN A 352 -15.41 -20.47 13.56
CA GLN A 352 -16.80 -20.52 13.10
C GLN A 352 -17.79 -20.30 14.24
N SER A 353 -17.52 -20.90 15.41
CA SER A 353 -18.38 -20.76 16.60
C SER A 353 -18.20 -19.43 17.33
N HIS A 354 -16.97 -18.90 17.38
CA HIS A 354 -16.61 -17.67 18.08
C HIS A 354 -15.89 -16.67 17.14
N PRO A 355 -16.57 -16.16 16.10
CA PRO A 355 -15.93 -15.36 15.05
C PRO A 355 -15.36 -14.05 15.58
N ILE A 356 -16.07 -13.35 16.48
CA ILE A 356 -15.62 -12.06 17.01
C ILE A 356 -14.37 -12.23 17.89
N GLN A 357 -14.39 -13.18 18.82
CA GLN A 357 -13.26 -13.43 19.72
C GLN A 357 -12.01 -13.85 18.95
N THR A 358 -12.15 -14.77 17.99
CA THR A 358 -11.04 -15.22 17.16
C THR A 358 -10.50 -14.10 16.28
N GLN A 359 -11.37 -13.26 15.72
CA GLN A 359 -10.94 -12.13 14.91
C GLN A 359 -10.18 -11.09 15.75
N VAL A 360 -10.64 -10.79 16.97
CA VAL A 360 -9.93 -9.88 17.89
C VAL A 360 -8.59 -10.47 18.31
N ALA A 361 -8.54 -11.77 18.64
CA ALA A 361 -7.30 -12.46 18.97
C ALA A 361 -6.29 -12.44 17.80
N LEU A 362 -6.75 -12.73 16.57
CA LEU A 362 -5.93 -12.63 15.36
C LEU A 362 -5.35 -11.22 15.21
N ARG A 363 -6.17 -10.19 15.39
CA ARG A 363 -5.71 -8.79 15.29
C ARG A 363 -4.62 -8.51 16.33
N PHE A 364 -4.84 -8.88 17.59
CA PHE A 364 -3.86 -8.67 18.66
C PHE A 364 -2.54 -9.39 18.37
N ILE A 365 -2.59 -10.65 17.95
CA ILE A 365 -1.41 -11.44 17.57
C ILE A 365 -0.64 -10.76 16.43
N LEU A 366 -1.34 -10.34 15.38
CA LEU A 366 -0.69 -9.71 14.22
C LEU A 366 -0.06 -8.36 14.57
N ILE A 367 -0.70 -7.56 15.42
CA ILE A 367 -0.12 -6.28 15.89
C ILE A 367 1.16 -6.53 16.69
N LEU A 368 1.13 -7.49 17.63
CA LEU A 368 2.31 -7.87 18.39
C LEU A 368 3.43 -8.41 17.50
N MET A 369 3.10 -9.17 16.46
CA MET A 369 4.08 -9.63 15.48
C MET A 369 4.68 -8.46 14.69
N THR A 370 3.88 -7.51 14.20
CA THR A 370 4.40 -6.33 13.49
C THR A 370 5.26 -5.46 14.40
N PHE A 371 4.88 -5.32 15.66
CA PHE A 371 5.68 -4.64 16.68
C PHE A 371 7.01 -5.38 16.94
N GLY A 372 6.97 -6.70 17.07
CA GLY A 372 8.17 -7.53 17.23
C GLY A 372 9.13 -7.39 16.06
N VAL A 373 8.62 -7.35 14.82
CA VAL A 373 9.45 -7.09 13.64
C VAL A 373 10.01 -5.68 13.65
N ALA A 374 9.22 -4.66 14.00
CA ALA A 374 9.70 -3.28 14.10
C ALA A 374 10.85 -3.12 15.11
N LEU A 375 10.87 -3.87 16.21
CA LEU A 375 12.00 -3.90 17.16
C LEU A 375 13.28 -4.52 16.58
N LEU A 376 13.14 -5.37 15.56
CA LEU A 376 14.24 -6.01 14.83
C LEU A 376 14.62 -5.24 13.56
N VAL A 377 14.07 -4.05 13.31
CA VAL A 377 14.46 -3.24 12.16
C VAL A 377 15.57 -2.29 12.59
N PRO A 378 16.81 -2.46 12.09
CA PRO A 378 17.91 -1.60 12.50
C PRO A 378 17.83 -0.21 11.87
N ASN A 379 17.31 -0.13 10.64
CA ASN A 379 17.22 1.11 9.87
C ASN A 379 15.92 1.13 9.06
N LEU A 380 15.15 2.22 9.19
CA LEU A 380 13.91 2.43 8.46
C LEU A 380 14.05 2.24 6.94
N HIS A 381 15.08 2.86 6.34
CA HIS A 381 15.27 2.87 4.88
C HIS A 381 15.59 1.48 4.30
N LEU A 382 16.43 0.69 4.99
CA LEU A 382 16.78 -0.66 4.52
C LEU A 382 15.55 -1.57 4.52
N PHE A 383 14.69 -1.43 5.52
CA PHE A 383 13.47 -2.22 5.60
C PHE A 383 12.41 -1.78 4.58
N ILE A 384 12.29 -0.48 4.31
CA ILE A 384 11.51 0.06 3.19
C ILE A 384 12.00 -0.54 1.86
N SER A 385 13.30 -0.49 1.61
CA SER A 385 13.92 -1.05 0.41
C SER A 385 13.66 -2.55 0.27
N LEU A 386 13.80 -3.33 1.35
CA LEU A 386 13.56 -4.78 1.34
C LEU A 386 12.12 -5.13 0.94
N ILE A 387 11.13 -4.49 1.58
CA ILE A 387 9.71 -4.74 1.29
C ILE A 387 9.38 -4.34 -0.16
N GLY A 388 9.91 -3.20 -0.62
CA GLY A 388 9.70 -2.73 -1.99
C GLY A 388 10.34 -3.62 -3.05
N ALA A 389 11.62 -3.97 -2.86
CA ALA A 389 12.39 -4.78 -3.80
C ALA A 389 11.84 -6.20 -3.92
N PHE A 390 11.43 -6.82 -2.81
CA PHE A 390 10.93 -8.20 -2.83
C PHE A 390 9.42 -8.27 -3.09
N CYS A 391 8.62 -7.76 -2.16
CA CYS A 391 7.18 -7.99 -2.15
C CYS A 391 6.44 -7.10 -3.14
N SER A 392 6.69 -5.79 -3.10
CA SER A 392 6.00 -4.85 -4.00
C SER A 392 6.41 -5.06 -5.45
N THR A 393 7.67 -5.38 -5.74
CA THR A 393 8.08 -5.71 -7.12
C THR A 393 7.39 -6.98 -7.64
N ALA A 394 7.24 -8.01 -6.80
CA ALA A 394 6.51 -9.21 -7.18
C ALA A 394 5.04 -8.91 -7.51
N LEU A 395 4.37 -8.14 -6.64
CA LEU A 395 2.96 -7.78 -6.82
C LEU A 395 2.74 -6.78 -7.95
N ALA A 396 3.57 -5.75 -8.06
CA ALA A 396 3.40 -4.65 -8.99
C ALA A 396 3.84 -5.03 -10.41
N PHE A 397 4.90 -5.83 -10.58
CA PHE A 397 5.47 -6.12 -11.91
C PHE A 397 5.28 -7.58 -12.31
N VAL A 398 5.73 -8.53 -11.49
CA VAL A 398 5.81 -9.95 -11.88
C VAL A 398 4.41 -10.54 -12.12
N ILE A 399 3.49 -10.35 -11.17
CA ILE A 399 2.14 -10.92 -11.27
C ILE A 399 1.35 -10.31 -12.44
N PRO A 400 1.31 -8.98 -12.67
CA PRO A 400 0.60 -8.41 -13.81
C PRO A 400 1.17 -8.84 -15.16
N VAL A 401 2.49 -9.03 -15.27
CA VAL A 401 3.12 -9.61 -16.48
C VAL A 401 2.60 -11.02 -16.76
N PHE A 402 2.49 -11.86 -15.74
CA PHE A 402 1.90 -13.19 -15.91
C PHE A 402 0.42 -13.13 -16.27
N ILE A 403 -0.35 -12.22 -15.67
CA ILE A 403 -1.75 -11.98 -16.03
C ILE A 403 -1.87 -11.63 -17.52
N ASP A 404 -1.08 -10.67 -18.02
CA ASP A 404 -1.14 -10.26 -19.43
C ASP A 404 -0.77 -11.41 -20.37
N PHE A 405 0.24 -12.22 -20.06
CA PHE A 405 0.52 -13.42 -20.86
C PHE A 405 -0.67 -14.37 -20.92
N VAL A 406 -1.29 -14.66 -19.78
CA VAL A 406 -2.44 -15.57 -19.68
C VAL A 406 -3.68 -15.01 -20.38
N VAL A 407 -3.93 -13.71 -20.24
CA VAL A 407 -5.04 -12.97 -20.86
C VAL A 407 -4.88 -12.94 -22.38
N LYS A 408 -3.71 -12.55 -22.88
CA LYS A 408 -3.44 -12.46 -24.33
C LYS A 408 -3.41 -13.85 -24.98
N ALA A 409 -3.04 -14.90 -24.24
CA ALA A 409 -3.13 -16.28 -24.73
C ALA A 409 -4.56 -16.77 -24.97
N GLN A 410 -5.57 -16.15 -24.32
CA GLN A 410 -6.98 -16.50 -24.51
C GLN A 410 -7.62 -15.84 -25.73
N ILE A 411 -6.98 -14.82 -26.31
CA ILE A 411 -7.51 -14.04 -27.42
C ILE A 411 -6.74 -14.40 -28.69
N PRO A 412 -7.41 -14.93 -29.74
CA PRO A 412 -6.75 -15.29 -30.99
C PRO A 412 -5.93 -14.12 -31.57
N LYS A 413 -4.67 -14.40 -31.96
CA LYS A 413 -3.72 -13.42 -32.54
C LYS A 413 -3.34 -12.23 -31.64
N SER A 414 -3.69 -12.27 -30.34
CA SER A 414 -3.36 -11.16 -29.42
C SER A 414 -1.91 -11.21 -28.92
N LEU A 415 -1.32 -12.40 -28.77
CA LEU A 415 0.11 -12.60 -28.45
C LEU A 415 1.02 -12.21 -29.62
N THR A 416 1.34 -10.93 -29.71
CA THR A 416 2.29 -10.39 -30.68
C THR A 416 3.73 -10.45 -30.15
N LEU A 417 4.72 -10.41 -31.05
CA LEU A 417 6.15 -10.33 -30.70
C LEU A 417 6.45 -9.12 -29.79
N TRP A 418 5.75 -8.01 -30.02
CA TRP A 418 5.87 -6.81 -29.19
C TRP A 418 5.46 -7.07 -27.73
N ILE A 419 4.33 -7.75 -27.51
CA ILE A 419 3.87 -8.08 -26.14
C ILE A 419 4.89 -8.99 -25.46
N TYR A 420 5.42 -9.99 -26.17
CA TYR A 420 6.44 -10.89 -25.63
C TYR A 420 7.69 -10.12 -25.21
N PHE A 421 8.23 -9.28 -26.09
CA PHE A 421 9.42 -8.47 -25.81
C PHE A 421 9.18 -7.52 -24.63
N LYS A 422 8.08 -6.75 -24.65
CA LYS A 422 7.69 -5.80 -23.60
C LYS A 422 7.58 -6.49 -22.25
N ASN A 423 6.86 -7.61 -22.18
CA ASN A 423 6.66 -8.36 -20.94
C ASN A 423 7.97 -8.99 -20.43
N MET A 424 8.83 -9.50 -21.32
CA MET A 424 10.14 -10.01 -20.95
C MET A 424 11.07 -8.91 -20.44
N ALA A 425 11.02 -7.71 -21.03
CA ALA A 425 11.79 -6.56 -20.54
C ALA A 425 11.35 -6.13 -19.12
N ILE A 426 10.04 -6.04 -18.87
CA ILE A 426 9.51 -5.73 -17.53
C ILE A 426 9.89 -6.82 -16.54
N LEU A 427 9.77 -8.10 -16.92
CA LEU A 427 10.15 -9.21 -16.06
C LEU A 427 11.65 -9.22 -15.74
N LEU A 428 12.50 -8.88 -16.71
CA LEU A 428 13.94 -8.74 -16.49
C LEU A 428 14.25 -7.66 -15.46
N VAL A 429 13.65 -6.47 -15.60
CA VAL A 429 13.79 -5.38 -14.61
C VAL A 429 13.30 -5.83 -13.24
N ALA A 430 12.15 -6.52 -13.17
CA ALA A 430 11.60 -7.02 -11.92
C ALA A 430 12.52 -8.06 -11.25
N VAL A 431 13.04 -9.03 -12.00
CA VAL A 431 13.94 -10.06 -11.48
C VAL A 431 15.27 -9.46 -11.03
N LEU A 432 15.86 -8.55 -11.82
CA LEU A 432 17.09 -7.84 -11.41
C LEU A 432 16.86 -7.02 -10.15
N GLY A 433 15.75 -6.30 -10.06
CA GLY A 433 15.37 -5.52 -8.90
C GLY A 433 15.13 -6.37 -7.65
N ILE A 434 14.41 -7.50 -7.79
CA ILE A 434 14.21 -8.46 -6.70
C ILE A 434 15.55 -9.03 -6.24
N VAL A 435 16.37 -9.55 -7.16
CA VAL A 435 17.62 -10.24 -6.80
C VAL A 435 18.61 -9.27 -6.15
N THR A 436 18.87 -8.14 -6.81
CA THR A 436 19.87 -7.18 -6.32
C THR A 436 19.35 -6.39 -5.13
N GLY A 437 18.12 -5.87 -5.17
CA GLY A 437 17.54 -5.08 -4.08
C GLY A 437 17.30 -5.89 -2.80
N THR A 438 16.83 -7.13 -2.91
CA THR A 438 16.68 -8.01 -1.74
C THR A 438 18.04 -8.38 -1.16
N TYR A 439 19.00 -8.72 -2.01
CA TYR A 439 20.35 -9.07 -1.57
C TYR A 439 21.02 -7.91 -0.82
N GLU A 440 21.09 -6.73 -1.44
CA GLU A 440 21.72 -5.56 -0.84
C GLU A 440 21.01 -5.12 0.45
N SER A 441 19.68 -5.10 0.47
CA SER A 441 18.93 -4.75 1.69
C SER A 441 19.21 -5.73 2.84
N ILE A 442 19.27 -7.04 2.56
CA ILE A 442 19.60 -8.04 3.59
C ILE A 442 21.05 -7.87 4.07
N VAL A 443 22.00 -7.70 3.16
CA VAL A 443 23.42 -7.53 3.50
C VAL A 443 23.63 -6.31 4.39
N GLU A 444 23.02 -5.17 4.04
CA GLU A 444 23.11 -3.94 4.83
C GLU A 444 22.37 -4.06 6.17
N ILE A 445 21.22 -4.76 6.24
CA ILE A 445 20.54 -5.04 7.51
C ILE A 445 21.45 -5.87 8.42
N VAL A 446 22.06 -6.92 7.87
CA VAL A 446 22.98 -7.78 8.63
C VAL A 446 24.18 -6.97 9.12
N ARG A 447 24.79 -6.15 8.27
CA ARG A 447 25.91 -5.26 8.67
C ARG A 447 25.49 -4.30 9.78
N ALA A 448 24.31 -3.71 9.69
CA ALA A 448 23.79 -2.78 10.70
C ALA A 448 23.57 -3.42 12.09
N PHE A 449 23.53 -4.75 12.20
CA PHE A 449 23.49 -5.44 13.49
C PHE A 449 24.87 -5.75 14.10
N TYR A 450 25.94 -5.68 13.30
CA TYR A 450 27.31 -6.00 13.73
C TYR A 450 28.21 -4.77 13.93
N VAL A 451 27.72 -3.58 13.56
CA VAL A 451 28.34 -2.28 13.84
C VAL A 451 27.64 -1.68 15.04
#